data_AF-A0A4V2VK34-F1
#
_entry.id   AF-A0A4V2VK34-F1
#
_cell.length_a   1.000
_cell.length_b   1.000
_cell.length_c   1.000
_cell.angle_alpha   90.00
_cell.angle_beta   90.00
_cell.angle_gamma   90.00
#
_symmetry.space_group_name_H-M   'P 1'
#
loop_
_entity.id
_entity.type
_entity.pdbx_description
1 polymer ?
#
loop_
_entity_poly.entity_id
_entity_poly.type
_entity_poly.pdbx_seq_one_letter_code
_entity_poly.pdbx_strand_id
1 'polypeptide(L)'
;MKSKKLNNKGFTLMEIIVTLLISSLVMMIAGSLILNSLGYFNKAATTDADKQSLDLLADFVRDQLLYASDVKVLKSNEERPEGNDWKWLYVKDGRLMLGHVDATDSEAYNDDFYNRRILEISAKGFNENRLDLKFIYYKNNDSEKKEVYKTSTTLELLNMEHNKNANPLQAETKNLTDHIIYYRNGEFENKESSGGGEEEPDDTDYDGTVGGEIACKNELNTATQWVARGTYKKGTFVEFKGTWYRAIVDVENDDSDPHTNDKGQWKAIMTGWQVTSSYEKGDVVEFPINTKFYYRKIIDYNPAHRGQIYNPDHRDVWEPIKKEDIQPLKCKIIEDTPTDNSSKTVASEYERCPSNVLEWDSGNKLYPGEYVKYNGQLYRCISNEEINWGHAHQLPPGTINSQKYWKKISEDFDEYSTYFKGDIVKDTDGKYYQLLTENTTTTHHPSLVPAVWKLIDIDDVSITTPSCRTSWL
;
A
#
# COMPACT_ATOMS: atom_id res chain seq x y z
N MET A 1 -78.67 -4.49 8.07
CA MET A 1 -77.67 -4.92 7.06
C MET A 1 -77.62 -3.87 5.95
N LYS A 2 -76.43 -3.37 5.57
CA LYS A 2 -76.23 -2.62 4.30
C LYS A 2 -75.51 -3.54 3.33
N SER A 3 -76.09 -3.85 2.18
CA SER A 3 -75.42 -4.67 1.17
C SER A 3 -74.31 -3.87 0.48
N LYS A 4 -73.13 -4.49 0.35
CA LYS A 4 -71.97 -3.91 -0.30
C LYS A 4 -72.18 -4.06 -1.82
N LYS A 5 -72.46 -2.98 -2.54
CA LYS A 5 -72.52 -3.02 -4.02
C LYS A 5 -71.13 -3.34 -4.57
N LEU A 6 -70.96 -4.54 -5.12
CA LEU A 6 -69.82 -4.88 -5.96
C LEU A 6 -69.97 -4.16 -7.31
N ASN A 7 -68.97 -3.36 -7.66
CA ASN A 7 -68.97 -2.56 -8.88
C ASN A 7 -68.40 -3.37 -10.05
N ASN A 8 -69.24 -4.18 -10.70
CA ASN A 8 -68.83 -5.03 -11.82
C ASN A 8 -68.65 -4.24 -13.14
N LYS A 9 -67.75 -3.26 -13.15
CA LYS A 9 -67.21 -2.70 -14.39
C LYS A 9 -66.10 -3.61 -14.90
N GLY A 10 -66.47 -4.57 -15.76
CA GLY A 10 -65.48 -5.31 -16.54
C GLY A 10 -64.77 -4.37 -17.53
N PHE A 11 -63.49 -4.63 -17.78
CA PHE A 11 -62.73 -3.92 -18.81
C PHE A 11 -63.41 -4.09 -20.17
N THR A 12 -63.55 -3.00 -20.92
CA THR A 12 -64.09 -3.09 -22.29
C THR A 12 -63.04 -3.67 -23.24
N LEU A 13 -63.47 -4.37 -24.29
CA LEU A 13 -62.58 -4.94 -25.29
C LEU A 13 -61.64 -3.89 -25.91
N MET A 14 -62.13 -2.66 -26.11
CA MET A 14 -61.33 -1.53 -26.59
C MET A 14 -60.24 -1.09 -25.61
N GLU A 15 -60.52 -1.02 -24.30
CA GLU A 15 -59.51 -0.70 -23.29
C GLU A 15 -58.42 -1.79 -23.23
N ILE A 16 -58.76 -3.07 -23.42
CA ILE A 16 -57.78 -4.16 -23.48
C ILE A 16 -56.90 -4.01 -24.74
N ILE A 17 -57.49 -3.75 -25.91
CA ILE A 17 -56.74 -3.55 -27.16
C ILE A 17 -55.81 -2.33 -27.06
N VAL A 18 -56.29 -1.22 -26.50
CA VAL A 18 -55.50 0.01 -26.35
C VAL A 18 -54.37 -0.15 -25.32
N THR A 19 -54.62 -0.80 -24.18
CA THR A 19 -53.57 -1.05 -23.19
C THR A 19 -52.51 -2.03 -23.70
N LEU A 20 -52.88 -3.05 -24.48
CA LEU A 20 -51.93 -3.94 -25.16
C LEU A 20 -51.09 -3.20 -26.22
N LEU A 21 -51.68 -2.31 -27.01
CA LEU A 21 -50.96 -1.48 -28.00
C LEU A 21 -49.98 -0.51 -27.35
N ILE A 22 -50.35 0.13 -26.23
CA ILE A 22 -49.46 1.02 -25.49
C ILE A 22 -48.32 0.20 -24.85
N SER A 23 -48.64 -0.97 -24.26
CA SER A 23 -47.66 -1.86 -23.65
C SER A 23 -46.64 -2.38 -24.67
N SER A 24 -47.06 -2.78 -25.86
CA SER A 24 -46.14 -3.26 -26.91
C SER A 24 -45.24 -2.15 -27.44
N LEU A 25 -45.74 -0.92 -27.59
CA LEU A 25 -44.93 0.24 -27.95
C LEU A 25 -43.88 0.55 -26.88
N VAL A 26 -44.26 0.53 -25.59
CA VAL A 26 -43.33 0.75 -24.47
C VAL A 26 -42.27 -0.36 -24.40
N MET A 27 -42.66 -1.63 -24.59
CA MET A 27 -41.71 -2.76 -24.66
C MET A 27 -40.75 -2.63 -25.84
N MET A 28 -41.21 -2.18 -27.00
CA MET A 28 -40.36 -1.96 -28.18
C MET A 28 -39.32 -0.85 -27.93
N ILE A 29 -39.73 0.27 -27.31
CA ILE A 29 -38.84 1.36 -26.94
C ILE A 29 -37.83 0.90 -25.88
N ALA A 30 -38.29 0.23 -24.81
CA ALA A 30 -37.42 -0.30 -23.76
C ALA A 30 -36.42 -1.34 -24.31
N GLY A 31 -36.87 -2.26 -25.15
CA GLY A 31 -36.01 -3.26 -25.80
C GLY A 31 -34.96 -2.63 -26.72
N SER A 32 -35.32 -1.60 -27.49
CA SER A 32 -34.36 -0.85 -28.31
C SER A 32 -33.32 -0.11 -27.47
N LEU A 33 -33.73 0.51 -26.36
CA LEU A 33 -32.82 1.17 -25.43
C LEU A 33 -31.86 0.18 -24.76
N ILE A 34 -32.34 -1.00 -24.34
CA ILE A 34 -31.51 -2.06 -23.74
C ILE A 34 -30.51 -2.62 -24.76
N LEU A 35 -30.93 -2.91 -25.99
CA LEU A 35 -30.03 -3.43 -27.03
C LEU A 35 -28.96 -2.40 -27.41
N ASN A 36 -29.33 -1.13 -27.54
CA ASN A 36 -28.37 -0.06 -27.76
C ASN A 36 -27.40 0.07 -26.59
N SER A 37 -27.88 0.09 -25.33
CA SER A 37 -27.02 0.24 -24.16
C SER A 37 -26.03 -0.94 -24.03
N LEU A 38 -26.47 -2.19 -24.23
CA LEU A 38 -25.59 -3.36 -24.28
C LEU A 38 -24.54 -3.26 -25.39
N GLY A 39 -24.90 -2.75 -26.56
CA GLY A 39 -23.97 -2.46 -27.65
C GLY A 39 -22.92 -1.40 -27.27
N TYR A 40 -23.34 -0.34 -26.59
CA TYR A 40 -22.44 0.69 -26.07
C TYR A 40 -21.53 0.16 -24.94
N PHE A 41 -22.05 -0.63 -23.99
CA PHE A 41 -21.26 -1.23 -22.92
C PHE A 41 -20.21 -2.21 -23.45
N ASN A 42 -20.58 -3.10 -24.38
CA ASN A 42 -19.61 -4.01 -25.00
C ASN A 42 -18.55 -3.25 -25.81
N LYS A 43 -18.95 -2.19 -26.53
CA LYS A 43 -18.00 -1.32 -27.24
C LYS A 43 -17.07 -0.57 -26.29
N ALA A 44 -17.57 -0.08 -25.15
CA ALA A 44 -16.76 0.58 -24.13
C ALA A 44 -15.75 -0.41 -23.52
N ALA A 45 -16.24 -1.54 -22.97
CA ALA A 45 -15.39 -2.57 -22.37
C ALA A 45 -14.31 -3.11 -23.34
N THR A 46 -14.65 -3.35 -24.61
CA THR A 46 -13.64 -3.77 -25.60
C THR A 46 -12.66 -2.65 -25.97
N THR A 47 -13.10 -1.39 -25.98
CA THR A 47 -12.21 -0.23 -26.21
C THR A 47 -11.28 -0.01 -25.01
N ASP A 48 -11.76 -0.18 -23.79
CA ASP A 48 -10.99 0.06 -22.57
C ASP A 48 -9.99 -1.09 -22.33
N ALA A 49 -10.34 -2.34 -22.65
CA ALA A 49 -9.39 -3.45 -22.70
C ALA A 49 -8.32 -3.25 -23.80
N ASP A 50 -8.70 -2.80 -25.00
CA ASP A 50 -7.76 -2.47 -26.09
C ASP A 50 -6.82 -1.30 -25.76
N LYS A 51 -7.24 -0.38 -24.87
CA LYS A 51 -6.36 0.66 -24.32
C LYS A 51 -5.39 0.08 -23.31
N GLN A 52 -5.93 -0.56 -22.27
CA GLN A 52 -5.17 -1.07 -21.13
C GLN A 52 -4.00 -1.95 -21.60
N SER A 53 -4.22 -2.90 -22.51
CA SER A 53 -3.12 -3.76 -22.98
C SER A 53 -2.15 -3.08 -23.96
N LEU A 54 -2.55 -2.01 -24.67
CA LEU A 54 -1.61 -1.25 -25.49
C LEU A 54 -0.76 -0.28 -24.66
N ASP A 55 -1.34 0.35 -23.64
CA ASP A 55 -0.64 1.27 -22.74
C ASP A 55 0.34 0.48 -21.86
N LEU A 56 -0.08 -0.65 -21.26
CA LEU A 56 0.83 -1.56 -20.54
C LEU A 56 2.00 -2.05 -21.41
N LEU A 57 1.77 -2.30 -22.70
CA LEU A 57 2.83 -2.69 -23.63
C LEU A 57 3.78 -1.53 -23.94
N ALA A 58 3.26 -0.30 -24.02
CA ALA A 58 4.05 0.90 -24.22
C ALA A 58 4.93 1.21 -23.00
N ASP A 59 4.40 1.06 -21.79
CA ASP A 59 5.14 1.21 -20.54
C ASP A 59 6.18 0.09 -20.38
N PHE A 60 5.84 -1.17 -20.63
CA PHE A 60 6.82 -2.27 -20.62
C PHE A 60 8.01 -2.02 -21.57
N VAL A 61 7.75 -1.57 -22.80
CA VAL A 61 8.82 -1.23 -23.76
C VAL A 61 9.60 0.01 -23.34
N ARG A 62 8.93 0.99 -22.71
CA ARG A 62 9.56 2.18 -22.14
C ARG A 62 10.54 1.77 -21.04
N ASP A 63 10.16 0.91 -20.11
CA ASP A 63 10.99 0.53 -18.94
C ASP A 63 12.22 -0.28 -19.34
N GLN A 64 12.10 -1.16 -20.34
CA GLN A 64 13.26 -1.86 -20.91
C GLN A 64 14.28 -0.89 -21.52
N LEU A 65 13.84 0.24 -22.07
CA LEU A 65 14.67 1.18 -22.81
C LEU A 65 15.12 2.40 -21.98
N LEU A 66 14.39 2.79 -20.94
CA LEU A 66 14.64 4.00 -20.14
C LEU A 66 16.07 4.05 -19.58
N TYR A 67 16.59 2.90 -19.15
CA TYR A 67 17.92 2.74 -18.56
C TYR A 67 18.98 2.28 -19.58
N ALA A 68 18.71 2.34 -20.88
CA ALA A 68 19.63 1.86 -21.90
C ALA A 68 20.83 2.82 -22.11
N SER A 69 22.05 2.28 -22.05
CA SER A 69 23.31 3.01 -22.27
C SER A 69 23.74 3.09 -23.72
N ASP A 70 23.24 2.20 -24.58
CA ASP A 70 23.47 2.20 -26.02
C ASP A 70 22.22 1.62 -26.67
N VAL A 71 21.66 2.32 -27.66
CA VAL A 71 20.43 1.92 -28.38
C VAL A 71 20.66 2.05 -29.89
N LYS A 72 20.38 0.97 -30.62
CA LYS A 72 20.61 0.86 -32.07
C LYS A 72 19.37 0.28 -32.74
N VAL A 73 18.76 1.06 -33.63
CA VAL A 73 17.62 0.60 -34.45
C VAL A 73 18.13 0.19 -35.83
N LEU A 74 18.32 -1.12 -36.01
CA LEU A 74 18.86 -1.75 -37.22
C LEU A 74 17.75 -2.48 -37.99
N LYS A 75 17.97 -2.84 -39.25
CA LYS A 75 17.03 -3.70 -39.99
C LYS A 75 17.13 -5.15 -39.53
N SER A 76 16.04 -5.90 -39.61
CA SER A 76 16.00 -7.32 -39.18
C SER A 76 16.91 -8.25 -39.99
N ASN A 77 17.54 -7.78 -41.07
CA ASN A 77 18.50 -8.50 -41.90
C ASN A 77 19.95 -7.98 -41.78
N GLU A 78 20.20 -6.97 -40.93
CA GLU A 78 21.55 -6.49 -40.61
C GLU A 78 22.16 -7.34 -39.48
N GLU A 79 23.48 -7.49 -39.45
CA GLU A 79 24.14 -8.29 -38.41
C GLU A 79 23.97 -7.65 -37.02
N ARG A 80 23.68 -8.48 -36.01
CA ARG A 80 23.54 -8.05 -34.62
C ARG A 80 24.81 -7.34 -34.16
N PRO A 81 24.72 -6.23 -33.40
CA PRO A 81 25.87 -5.60 -32.78
C PRO A 81 26.73 -6.57 -31.96
N GLU A 82 28.05 -6.42 -32.03
CA GLU A 82 28.99 -7.27 -31.28
C GLU A 82 28.88 -7.05 -29.76
N GLY A 83 29.09 -8.12 -28.99
CA GLY A 83 28.98 -8.16 -27.52
C GLY A 83 27.89 -9.13 -27.02
N ASN A 84 27.99 -9.53 -25.76
CA ASN A 84 27.09 -10.51 -25.14
C ASN A 84 25.93 -9.85 -24.35
N ASP A 85 26.06 -8.57 -23.99
CA ASP A 85 25.11 -7.89 -23.11
C ASP A 85 23.95 -7.20 -23.86
N TRP A 86 23.79 -7.53 -25.15
CA TRP A 86 22.72 -6.99 -25.99
C TRP A 86 21.40 -7.71 -25.76
N LYS A 87 20.38 -6.92 -25.45
CA LYS A 87 18.98 -7.31 -25.55
C LYS A 87 18.38 -6.73 -26.83
N TRP A 88 17.27 -7.29 -27.29
CA TRP A 88 16.52 -6.74 -28.42
C TRP A 88 15.02 -6.88 -28.27
N LEU A 89 14.32 -5.96 -28.93
CA LEU A 89 12.87 -6.00 -29.09
C LEU A 89 12.47 -5.67 -30.53
N TYR A 90 11.44 -6.35 -31.02
CA TYR A 90 10.90 -6.21 -32.38
C TYR A 90 9.45 -6.69 -32.45
N VAL A 91 8.77 -6.43 -33.56
CA VAL A 91 7.40 -6.92 -33.78
C VAL A 91 7.41 -8.02 -34.83
N LYS A 92 6.81 -9.16 -34.50
CA LYS A 92 6.65 -10.29 -35.42
C LYS A 92 5.22 -10.81 -35.36
N ASP A 93 4.61 -11.04 -36.52
CA ASP A 93 3.24 -11.57 -36.63
C ASP A 93 2.19 -10.78 -35.80
N GLY A 94 2.45 -9.49 -35.55
CA GLY A 94 1.61 -8.61 -34.72
C GLY A 94 1.79 -8.76 -33.21
N ARG A 95 2.90 -9.35 -32.75
CA ARG A 95 3.28 -9.57 -31.34
C ARG A 95 4.61 -8.90 -31.04
N LEU A 96 4.81 -8.47 -29.78
CA LEU A 96 6.10 -7.98 -29.30
C LEU A 96 7.00 -9.17 -28.95
N MET A 97 8.14 -9.26 -29.62
CA MET A 97 9.19 -10.25 -29.38
C MET A 97 10.32 -9.62 -28.57
N LEU A 98 10.90 -10.41 -27.66
CA LEU A 98 12.05 -10.07 -26.83
C LEU A 98 13.14 -11.13 -27.02
N GLY A 99 14.40 -10.73 -26.98
CA GLY A 99 15.52 -11.67 -26.94
C GLY A 99 16.76 -11.07 -26.29
N HIS A 100 17.69 -11.96 -25.93
CA HIS A 100 19.03 -11.61 -25.47
C HIS A 100 20.01 -12.71 -25.88
N VAL A 101 21.32 -12.43 -25.83
CA VAL A 101 22.34 -13.31 -26.44
C VAL A 101 22.31 -14.76 -25.97
N ASP A 102 21.91 -14.99 -24.71
CA ASP A 102 21.93 -16.30 -24.05
C ASP A 102 20.57 -17.01 -23.98
N ALA A 103 19.53 -16.51 -24.65
CA ALA A 103 18.22 -17.16 -24.71
C ALA A 103 17.58 -17.11 -26.10
N THR A 104 16.59 -17.98 -26.32
CA THR A 104 15.71 -17.95 -27.48
C THR A 104 14.74 -16.79 -27.38
N ASP A 105 14.47 -16.12 -28.51
CA ASP A 105 13.43 -15.11 -28.61
C ASP A 105 12.07 -15.63 -28.10
N SER A 106 11.40 -14.82 -27.29
CA SER A 106 10.11 -15.10 -26.68
C SER A 106 9.12 -13.97 -26.92
N GLU A 107 7.83 -14.28 -26.93
CA GLU A 107 6.78 -13.26 -26.92
C GLU A 107 6.71 -12.60 -25.53
N ALA A 108 6.61 -11.27 -25.48
CA ALA A 108 6.52 -10.51 -24.22
C ALA A 108 5.25 -10.84 -23.42
N TYR A 109 4.17 -11.16 -24.13
CA TYR A 109 2.85 -11.49 -23.59
C TYR A 109 2.20 -12.59 -24.44
N ASN A 110 1.22 -13.29 -23.87
CA ASN A 110 0.45 -14.30 -24.60
C ASN A 110 -0.57 -13.69 -25.59
N ASP A 111 -1.10 -14.52 -26.48
CA ASP A 111 -2.07 -14.13 -27.52
C ASP A 111 -3.34 -13.43 -26.98
N ASP A 112 -3.80 -13.83 -25.79
CA ASP A 112 -5.02 -13.29 -25.16
C ASP A 112 -4.86 -11.82 -24.72
N PHE A 113 -3.68 -11.44 -24.22
CA PHE A 113 -3.35 -10.07 -23.83
C PHE A 113 -3.57 -9.05 -24.96
N TYR A 114 -3.27 -9.44 -26.20
CA TYR A 114 -3.45 -8.58 -27.38
C TYR A 114 -4.92 -8.40 -27.79
N ASN A 115 -5.90 -8.95 -27.06
CA ASN A 115 -7.33 -8.79 -27.34
C ASN A 115 -7.76 -9.19 -28.78
N ARG A 116 -6.98 -10.06 -29.44
CA ARG A 116 -7.07 -10.38 -30.89
C ARG A 116 -6.86 -9.15 -31.80
N ARG A 117 -5.91 -8.30 -31.45
CA ARG A 117 -5.41 -7.19 -32.27
C ARG A 117 -4.06 -7.57 -32.92
N ILE A 118 -3.67 -6.76 -33.89
CA ILE A 118 -2.33 -6.77 -34.49
C ILE A 118 -1.61 -5.53 -33.97
N LEU A 119 -0.48 -5.73 -33.29
CA LEU A 119 0.41 -4.66 -32.86
C LEU A 119 1.28 -4.18 -34.01
N GLU A 120 1.48 -2.87 -34.11
CA GLU A 120 2.64 -2.27 -34.78
C GLU A 120 3.31 -1.24 -33.86
N ILE A 121 4.64 -1.19 -33.92
CA ILE A 121 5.44 -0.19 -33.20
C ILE A 121 6.33 0.51 -34.24
N SER A 122 6.35 1.84 -34.21
CA SER A 122 7.31 2.64 -34.98
C SER A 122 8.17 3.48 -34.07
N ALA A 123 9.48 3.43 -34.27
CA ALA A 123 10.49 4.14 -33.51
C ALA A 123 11.11 5.28 -34.33
N LYS A 124 11.41 6.41 -33.69
CA LYS A 124 12.05 7.57 -34.33
C LYS A 124 13.02 8.24 -33.37
N GLY A 125 14.29 8.35 -33.77
CA GLY A 125 15.30 9.08 -33.01
C GLY A 125 15.18 10.60 -33.14
N PHE A 126 15.72 11.32 -32.17
CA PHE A 126 15.92 12.77 -32.22
C PHE A 126 17.14 13.14 -31.37
N ASN A 127 17.85 14.21 -31.77
CA ASN A 127 18.87 14.90 -30.96
C ASN A 127 19.85 13.99 -30.20
N GLU A 128 20.32 12.93 -30.86
CA GLU A 128 21.28 11.93 -30.35
C GLU A 128 20.74 10.99 -29.26
N ASN A 129 20.05 11.50 -28.23
CA ASN A 129 19.61 10.74 -27.03
C ASN A 129 18.08 10.50 -26.91
N ARG A 130 17.23 11.13 -27.73
CA ARG A 130 15.77 11.00 -27.63
C ARG A 130 15.21 9.94 -28.58
N LEU A 131 14.29 9.12 -28.09
CA LEU A 131 13.58 8.09 -28.86
C LEU A 131 12.06 8.22 -28.68
N ASP A 132 11.37 8.59 -29.75
CA ASP A 132 9.90 8.58 -29.80
C ASP A 132 9.42 7.21 -30.30
N LEU A 133 8.57 6.54 -29.53
CA LEU A 133 7.92 5.29 -29.88
C LEU A 133 6.42 5.50 -30.01
N LYS A 134 5.84 4.97 -31.09
CA LYS A 134 4.40 4.99 -31.34
C LYS A 134 3.89 3.56 -31.50
N PHE A 135 2.85 3.23 -30.74
CA PHE A 135 2.23 1.91 -30.68
C PHE A 135 0.82 2.01 -31.26
N ILE A 136 0.42 1.04 -32.07
CA ILE A 136 -0.90 1.03 -32.72
C ILE A 136 -1.48 -0.39 -32.68
N TYR A 137 -2.73 -0.50 -32.26
CA TYR A 137 -3.52 -1.71 -32.47
C TYR A 137 -4.42 -1.58 -33.70
N TYR A 138 -4.36 -2.60 -34.55
CA TYR A 138 -5.25 -2.79 -35.69
C TYR A 138 -6.20 -3.97 -35.47
N LYS A 139 -7.36 -3.93 -36.13
CA LYS A 139 -8.25 -5.10 -36.19
C LYS A 139 -7.63 -6.21 -37.03
N ASN A 140 -7.69 -7.43 -36.50
CA ASN A 140 -7.25 -8.65 -37.17
C ASN A 140 -8.27 -9.15 -38.23
N ASN A 141 -8.66 -8.28 -39.17
CA ASN A 141 -9.59 -8.60 -40.27
C ASN A 141 -8.98 -8.17 -41.63
N ASP A 142 -8.73 -9.14 -42.51
CA ASP A 142 -7.99 -9.07 -43.78
C ASP A 142 -8.63 -8.23 -44.92
N SER A 143 -9.14 -7.03 -44.65
CA SER A 143 -9.69 -6.17 -45.73
C SER A 143 -9.49 -4.68 -45.52
N GLU A 144 -9.51 -4.21 -44.27
CA GLU A 144 -9.17 -2.82 -43.94
C GLU A 144 -8.36 -2.77 -42.66
N LYS A 145 -7.12 -2.28 -42.76
CA LYS A 145 -6.21 -2.05 -41.64
C LYS A 145 -6.71 -0.87 -40.79
N LYS A 146 -7.74 -1.14 -40.00
CA LYS A 146 -8.45 -0.13 -39.20
C LYS A 146 -7.79 0.05 -37.84
N GLU A 147 -7.27 1.24 -37.60
CA GLU A 147 -6.78 1.69 -36.29
C GLU A 147 -7.91 1.53 -35.25
N VAL A 148 -7.59 0.88 -34.13
CA VAL A 148 -8.50 0.65 -33.00
C VAL A 148 -8.14 1.61 -31.87
N TYR A 149 -6.87 1.60 -31.49
CA TYR A 149 -6.29 2.50 -30.52
C TYR A 149 -4.82 2.74 -30.88
N LYS A 150 -4.27 3.87 -30.41
CA LYS A 150 -2.85 4.21 -30.50
C LYS A 150 -2.43 4.96 -29.26
N THR A 151 -1.20 4.70 -28.84
CA THR A 151 -0.51 5.44 -27.78
C THR A 151 0.90 5.78 -28.25
N SER A 152 1.61 6.64 -27.54
CA SER A 152 2.97 7.06 -27.91
C SER A 152 3.72 7.51 -26.67
N THR A 153 4.98 7.09 -26.55
CA THR A 153 5.88 7.52 -25.47
C THR A 153 7.14 8.16 -26.06
N THR A 154 7.70 9.12 -25.33
CA THR A 154 8.97 9.77 -25.65
C THR A 154 9.94 9.40 -24.54
N LEU A 155 11.04 8.76 -24.91
CA LEU A 155 12.15 8.42 -24.04
C LEU A 155 13.27 9.43 -24.23
N GLU A 156 13.79 9.98 -23.13
CA GLU A 156 15.07 10.67 -23.11
C GLU A 156 16.08 9.70 -22.47
N LEU A 157 16.99 9.16 -23.28
CA LEU A 157 17.91 8.10 -22.89
C LEU A 157 19.13 8.74 -22.20
N LEU A 158 18.96 9.15 -20.94
CA LEU A 158 19.99 9.84 -20.15
C LEU A 158 21.30 9.03 -20.06
N ASN A 159 21.19 7.71 -19.93
CA ASN A 159 22.34 6.79 -19.93
C ASN A 159 23.10 6.76 -21.27
N MET A 160 22.41 7.06 -22.38
CA MET A 160 23.00 7.16 -23.72
C MET A 160 23.69 8.51 -23.94
N GLU A 161 23.14 9.61 -23.40
CA GLU A 161 23.77 10.94 -23.42
C GLU A 161 25.14 10.96 -22.71
N HIS A 162 25.26 10.23 -21.59
CA HIS A 162 26.52 10.11 -20.87
C HIS A 162 27.51 9.11 -21.51
N ASN A 163 27.05 8.24 -22.40
CA ASN A 163 27.90 7.29 -23.11
C ASN A 163 28.51 7.89 -24.39
N LYS A 164 29.73 8.44 -24.25
CA LYS A 164 30.51 9.03 -25.36
C LYS A 164 30.84 8.08 -26.52
N ASN A 165 30.55 6.79 -26.41
CA ASN A 165 30.74 5.78 -27.45
C ASN A 165 29.41 5.30 -28.09
N ALA A 166 28.27 5.81 -27.64
CA ALA A 166 26.97 5.52 -28.25
C ALA A 166 26.84 6.23 -29.62
N ASN A 167 26.18 5.56 -30.58
CA ASN A 167 25.91 6.16 -31.88
C ASN A 167 24.64 7.01 -31.82
N PRO A 168 24.61 8.25 -32.35
CA PRO A 168 23.43 9.10 -32.27
C PRO A 168 22.23 8.49 -32.98
N LEU A 169 21.05 8.57 -32.35
CA LEU A 169 19.81 8.05 -32.93
C LEU A 169 19.40 8.80 -34.21
N GLN A 170 18.94 8.04 -35.21
CA GLN A 170 18.57 8.56 -36.52
C GLN A 170 17.15 9.15 -36.53
N ALA A 171 17.00 10.31 -37.18
CA ALA A 171 15.74 11.06 -37.27
C ALA A 171 14.66 10.44 -38.21
N GLU A 172 14.88 9.21 -38.68
CA GLU A 172 13.96 8.49 -39.57
C GLU A 172 13.03 7.59 -38.76
N THR A 173 11.75 7.56 -39.14
CA THR A 173 10.77 6.64 -38.54
C THR A 173 10.99 5.23 -39.09
N LYS A 174 11.32 4.28 -38.20
CA LYS A 174 11.56 2.88 -38.51
C LYS A 174 10.43 2.02 -37.91
N ASN A 175 9.80 1.17 -38.72
CA ASN A 175 8.78 0.23 -38.24
C ASN A 175 9.46 -1.03 -37.69
N LEU A 176 9.10 -1.46 -36.48
CA LEU A 176 9.70 -2.61 -35.80
C LEU A 176 9.22 -3.97 -36.33
N THR A 177 8.36 -4.00 -37.35
CA THR A 177 8.13 -5.21 -38.17
C THR A 177 9.36 -5.56 -39.03
N ASP A 178 10.08 -4.52 -39.49
CA ASP A 178 11.20 -4.64 -40.43
C ASP A 178 12.54 -4.23 -39.79
N HIS A 179 12.50 -3.78 -38.53
CA HIS A 179 13.63 -3.28 -37.75
C HIS A 179 13.60 -3.84 -36.33
N ILE A 180 14.78 -3.92 -35.72
CA ILE A 180 14.99 -4.41 -34.38
C ILE A 180 15.63 -3.28 -33.56
N ILE A 181 15.09 -3.01 -32.36
CA ILE A 181 15.78 -2.15 -31.39
C ILE A 181 16.68 -3.03 -30.55
N TYR A 182 17.99 -2.90 -30.77
CA TYR A 182 19.02 -3.44 -29.89
C TYR A 182 19.33 -2.43 -28.79
N TYR A 183 19.42 -2.90 -27.55
CA TYR A 183 19.77 -2.06 -26.41
C TYR A 183 20.67 -2.79 -25.41
N ARG A 184 21.52 -2.03 -24.70
CA ARG A 184 22.27 -2.49 -23.52
C ARG A 184 21.82 -1.69 -22.31
N ASN A 185 21.67 -2.33 -21.16
CA ASN A 185 21.41 -1.61 -19.90
C ASN A 185 22.68 -0.85 -19.45
N GLY A 186 22.52 0.29 -18.79
CA GLY A 186 23.62 1.13 -18.32
C GLY A 186 23.97 0.96 -16.84
N GLU A 187 25.25 1.10 -16.51
CA GLU A 187 25.74 1.29 -15.15
C GLU A 187 26.06 2.79 -14.91
N PHE A 188 25.08 3.63 -14.56
CA PHE A 188 25.31 4.79 -13.67
C PHE A 188 24.01 5.42 -13.11
N GLU A 189 24.14 6.03 -11.93
CA GLU A 189 23.12 6.77 -11.18
C GLU A 189 23.15 8.28 -11.61
N ASN A 190 22.23 9.20 -11.26
CA ASN A 190 21.30 9.30 -10.15
C ASN A 190 20.20 10.36 -10.45
N LYS A 191 19.09 10.28 -9.72
CA LYS A 191 17.89 11.16 -9.63
C LYS A 191 17.97 12.60 -10.19
N GLU A 192 16.97 13.01 -10.97
CA GLU A 192 16.02 14.08 -10.59
C GLU A 192 14.78 14.17 -11.51
N SER A 193 13.57 14.15 -10.93
CA SER A 193 12.27 14.47 -11.58
C SER A 193 11.78 13.54 -12.72
N SER A 194 10.50 13.23 -12.91
CA SER A 194 9.26 13.42 -12.13
C SER A 194 8.14 12.68 -12.88
N GLY A 195 7.08 12.22 -12.18
CA GLY A 195 5.79 11.93 -12.81
C GLY A 195 5.22 10.56 -12.45
N GLY A 196 4.45 10.51 -11.37
CA GLY A 196 3.79 9.28 -10.93
C GLY A 196 2.72 8.78 -11.89
N GLY A 197 2.77 7.48 -12.15
CA GLY A 197 1.61 6.63 -12.35
C GLY A 197 1.48 5.71 -11.14
N GLU A 198 0.25 5.32 -10.79
CA GLU A 198 0.01 4.32 -9.74
C GLU A 198 0.32 2.93 -10.32
N GLU A 199 1.54 2.43 -10.09
CA GLU A 199 1.90 1.04 -10.34
C GLU A 199 1.25 0.14 -9.27
N GLU A 200 0.48 -0.87 -9.70
CA GLU A 200 0.13 -1.97 -8.82
C GLU A 200 1.36 -2.83 -8.52
N PRO A 201 1.48 -3.40 -7.30
CA PRO A 201 2.69 -4.09 -6.86
C PRO A 201 2.98 -5.36 -7.69
N ASP A 202 4.13 -5.37 -8.38
CA ASP A 202 4.67 -6.56 -9.04
C ASP A 202 5.19 -7.56 -7.99
N ASP A 203 5.34 -8.84 -8.35
CA ASP A 203 5.65 -9.98 -7.46
C ASP A 203 7.10 -9.95 -6.89
N THR A 204 7.75 -8.79 -6.93
CA THR A 204 9.06 -8.50 -6.32
C THR A 204 8.96 -7.69 -5.01
N ASP A 205 7.78 -7.15 -4.71
CA ASP A 205 7.55 -6.14 -3.67
C ASP A 205 7.77 -6.62 -2.22
N TYR A 206 7.96 -7.92 -1.98
CA TYR A 206 8.19 -8.49 -0.64
C TYR A 206 9.58 -9.13 -0.46
N ASP A 207 10.58 -8.68 -1.22
CA ASP A 207 11.94 -9.28 -1.28
C ASP A 207 12.73 -9.27 0.06
N GLY A 208 12.24 -8.57 1.08
CA GLY A 208 12.85 -8.49 2.41
C GLY A 208 13.94 -7.41 2.55
N THR A 209 14.20 -6.64 1.49
CA THR A 209 15.08 -5.47 1.53
C THR A 209 14.30 -4.21 1.86
N VAL A 210 15.01 -3.10 2.08
CA VAL A 210 14.42 -1.76 2.24
C VAL A 210 13.66 -1.31 0.99
N GLY A 211 13.91 -1.89 -0.19
CA GLY A 211 13.11 -1.64 -1.39
C GLY A 211 11.69 -2.17 -1.25
N GLY A 212 11.54 -3.43 -0.81
CA GLY A 212 10.23 -4.05 -0.58
C GLY A 212 9.38 -3.40 0.53
N GLU A 213 9.91 -2.43 1.29
CA GLU A 213 9.05 -1.62 2.17
C GLU A 213 7.99 -0.82 1.39
N ILE A 214 8.15 -0.64 0.08
CA ILE A 214 7.18 0.02 -0.80
C ILE A 214 5.80 -0.67 -0.77
N ALA A 215 5.77 -1.99 -0.65
CA ALA A 215 4.56 -2.81 -0.58
C ALA A 215 3.70 -2.52 0.65
N CYS A 216 4.28 -1.89 1.67
CA CYS A 216 3.61 -1.54 2.91
C CYS A 216 2.84 -0.21 2.84
N LYS A 217 2.85 0.47 1.68
CA LYS A 217 2.02 1.65 1.41
C LYS A 217 0.54 1.30 1.35
N ASN A 218 -0.28 2.17 1.91
CA ASN A 218 -1.74 2.16 1.82
C ASN A 218 -2.28 3.59 1.97
N GLU A 219 -3.59 3.77 1.83
CA GLU A 219 -4.26 5.08 1.92
C GLU A 219 -4.08 5.79 3.28
N LEU A 220 -3.83 5.05 4.36
CA LEU A 220 -3.70 5.60 5.72
C LEU A 220 -2.29 6.10 6.03
N ASN A 221 -1.26 5.48 5.44
CA ASN A 221 0.14 5.79 5.69
C ASN A 221 0.84 6.50 4.52
N THR A 222 0.13 6.91 3.46
CA THR A 222 0.73 7.58 2.29
C THR A 222 0.30 9.05 2.20
N ALA A 223 1.25 9.97 2.31
CA ALA A 223 1.08 11.37 1.92
C ALA A 223 1.79 11.58 0.57
N THR A 224 1.03 11.65 -0.52
CA THR A 224 1.54 11.47 -1.89
C THR A 224 2.67 12.42 -2.31
N GLN A 225 2.84 13.58 -1.67
CA GLN A 225 4.04 14.42 -1.83
C GLN A 225 4.52 14.99 -0.49
N TRP A 226 5.84 15.05 -0.32
CA TRP A 226 6.44 15.80 0.78
C TRP A 226 6.28 17.31 0.57
N VAL A 227 5.97 18.04 1.64
CA VAL A 227 5.89 19.50 1.68
C VAL A 227 6.75 20.04 2.82
N ALA A 228 7.47 21.13 2.55
CA ALA A 228 8.20 21.86 3.58
C ALA A 228 7.22 22.34 4.66
N ARG A 229 7.62 22.19 5.94
CA ARG A 229 6.80 22.44 7.13
C ARG A 229 5.61 21.50 7.29
N GLY A 230 5.61 20.39 6.56
CA GLY A 230 4.72 19.27 6.82
C GLY A 230 4.96 18.66 8.21
N THR A 231 3.91 18.03 8.72
CA THR A 231 3.98 17.15 9.90
C THR A 231 3.59 15.75 9.45
N TYR A 232 4.44 14.77 9.77
CA TYR A 232 4.31 13.37 9.35
C TYR A 232 4.50 12.47 10.56
N LYS A 233 3.71 11.40 10.65
CA LYS A 233 3.87 10.41 11.72
C LYS A 233 4.92 9.39 11.34
N LYS A 234 5.54 8.77 12.36
CA LYS A 234 6.39 7.60 12.12
C LYS A 234 5.59 6.57 11.30
N GLY A 235 6.18 6.09 10.21
CA GLY A 235 5.54 5.16 9.28
C GLY A 235 4.92 5.83 8.05
N THR A 236 4.73 7.16 8.02
CA THR A 236 4.20 7.84 6.83
C THR A 236 5.20 7.78 5.66
N PHE A 237 4.73 7.31 4.51
CA PHE A 237 5.40 7.36 3.22
C PHE A 237 5.13 8.68 2.52
N VAL A 238 6.18 9.28 1.94
CA VAL A 238 6.12 10.49 1.11
C VAL A 238 6.92 10.32 -0.17
N GLU A 239 6.43 10.87 -1.27
CA GLU A 239 7.24 11.01 -2.48
C GLU A 239 8.00 12.35 -2.44
N PHE A 240 9.30 12.31 -2.75
CA PHE A 240 10.09 13.52 -2.98
C PHE A 240 11.10 13.28 -4.11
N LYS A 241 11.07 14.14 -5.14
CA LYS A 241 11.93 14.07 -6.34
C LYS A 241 11.94 12.69 -7.06
N GLY A 242 10.81 11.98 -7.12
CA GLY A 242 10.75 10.65 -7.74
C GLY A 242 11.39 9.54 -6.90
N THR A 243 11.43 9.70 -5.58
CA THR A 243 11.86 8.66 -4.65
C THR A 243 10.88 8.62 -3.48
N TRP A 244 10.49 7.41 -3.07
CA TRP A 244 9.69 7.20 -1.87
C TRP A 244 10.57 7.20 -0.62
N TYR A 245 10.09 7.86 0.42
CA TYR A 245 10.73 7.93 1.73
C TYR A 245 9.71 7.59 2.81
N ARG A 246 10.12 6.89 3.86
CA ARG A 246 9.31 6.64 5.05
C ARG A 246 9.87 7.40 6.25
N ALA A 247 9.00 8.10 6.98
CA ALA A 247 9.35 8.69 8.27
C ALA A 247 9.65 7.57 9.29
N ILE A 248 10.83 7.59 9.92
CA ILE A 248 11.23 6.60 10.94
C ILE A 248 11.07 7.10 12.39
N VAL A 249 10.71 8.37 12.53
CA VAL A 249 10.28 9.06 13.76
C VAL A 249 9.14 10.01 13.40
N ASP A 250 8.44 10.55 14.39
CA ASP A 250 7.55 11.68 14.15
C ASP A 250 8.34 12.89 13.64
N VAL A 251 7.82 13.53 12.60
CA VAL A 251 8.39 14.70 11.94
C VAL A 251 7.41 15.84 12.14
N GLU A 252 7.82 16.90 12.84
CA GLU A 252 6.97 18.06 13.11
C GLU A 252 7.53 19.31 12.42
N ASN A 253 6.69 19.98 11.61
CA ASN A 253 6.96 21.30 11.04
C ASN A 253 8.37 21.42 10.42
N ASP A 254 8.73 20.44 9.59
CA ASP A 254 10.12 20.22 9.18
C ASP A 254 10.51 20.93 7.87
N ASP A 255 11.59 21.72 7.93
CA ASP A 255 12.24 22.35 6.77
C ASP A 255 13.33 21.42 6.15
N SER A 256 13.70 20.30 6.79
CA SER A 256 14.63 19.30 6.24
C SER A 256 13.92 18.40 5.24
N ASP A 257 14.35 18.42 3.98
CA ASP A 257 13.79 17.54 2.97
C ASP A 257 14.24 16.06 3.15
N PRO A 258 13.47 15.08 2.65
CA PRO A 258 13.80 13.66 2.82
C PRO A 258 15.07 13.20 2.07
N HIS A 259 15.52 13.94 1.07
CA HIS A 259 16.67 13.57 0.24
C HIS A 259 18.00 13.97 0.89
N THR A 260 18.09 15.20 1.40
CA THR A 260 19.23 15.66 2.21
C THR A 260 19.22 14.97 3.57
N ASN A 261 18.03 14.84 4.18
CA ASN A 261 17.80 14.19 5.46
C ASN A 261 18.73 14.73 6.58
N ASP A 262 18.91 16.05 6.63
CA ASP A 262 19.82 16.73 7.56
C ASP A 262 19.58 16.38 9.02
N LYS A 263 18.34 16.02 9.38
CA LYS A 263 17.94 15.58 10.73
C LYS A 263 17.95 14.06 10.95
N GLY A 264 18.12 13.26 9.90
CA GLY A 264 18.12 11.79 9.98
C GLY A 264 16.74 11.16 10.25
N GLN A 265 15.65 11.82 9.85
CA GLN A 265 14.27 11.41 10.16
C GLN A 265 13.63 10.51 9.09
N TRP A 266 14.27 10.38 7.93
CA TRP A 266 13.74 9.72 6.74
C TRP A 266 14.54 8.48 6.33
N LYS A 267 13.86 7.38 5.98
CA LYS A 267 14.44 6.21 5.30
C LYS A 267 14.08 6.29 3.82
N ALA A 268 15.06 6.20 2.92
CA ALA A 268 14.81 6.08 1.49
C ALA A 268 14.39 4.63 1.17
N ILE A 269 13.25 4.47 0.49
CA ILE A 269 12.66 3.17 0.16
C ILE A 269 13.23 2.69 -1.17
N MET A 270 14.35 1.98 -1.09
CA MET A 270 15.03 1.33 -2.20
C MET A 270 15.99 0.25 -1.71
N THR A 271 16.23 -0.77 -2.54
CA THR A 271 17.12 -1.90 -2.22
C THR A 271 18.58 -1.46 -2.02
N GLY A 272 19.07 -0.51 -2.83
CA GLY A 272 20.44 -0.01 -2.74
C GLY A 272 20.71 0.91 -1.55
N TRP A 273 21.86 0.74 -0.87
CA TRP A 273 22.22 1.60 0.26
C TRP A 273 22.43 3.08 -0.16
N GLN A 274 21.84 4.01 0.59
CA GLN A 274 21.86 5.45 0.33
C GLN A 274 22.56 6.20 1.46
N VAL A 275 23.48 7.10 1.10
CA VAL A 275 24.33 7.84 2.04
C VAL A 275 23.58 8.73 3.03
N THR A 276 22.42 9.28 2.62
CA THR A 276 21.56 10.12 3.47
C THR A 276 20.42 9.35 4.15
N SER A 277 20.19 8.08 3.81
CA SER A 277 19.05 7.31 4.36
C SER A 277 19.29 6.88 5.82
N SER A 278 18.25 6.95 6.63
CA SER A 278 18.28 6.54 8.04
C SER A 278 17.67 5.15 8.22
N TYR A 279 18.54 4.16 8.35
CA TYR A 279 18.19 2.74 8.48
C TYR A 279 17.85 2.35 9.93
N GLU A 280 16.92 1.42 10.10
CA GLU A 280 16.53 0.76 11.35
C GLU A 280 17.27 -0.60 11.50
N LYS A 281 17.27 -1.17 12.71
CA LYS A 281 17.90 -2.48 12.95
C LYS A 281 17.13 -3.60 12.28
N GLY A 282 17.84 -4.47 11.57
CA GLY A 282 17.27 -5.52 10.75
C GLY A 282 17.06 -5.13 9.28
N ASP A 283 17.16 -3.85 8.92
CA ASP A 283 17.10 -3.38 7.53
C ASP A 283 18.14 -4.11 6.66
N VAL A 284 17.72 -4.61 5.50
CA VAL A 284 18.60 -5.24 4.51
C VAL A 284 18.74 -4.34 3.29
N VAL A 285 19.99 -4.08 2.91
CA VAL A 285 20.35 -3.26 1.74
C VAL A 285 21.35 -3.99 0.86
N GLU A 286 21.35 -3.66 -0.42
CA GLU A 286 22.38 -4.04 -1.38
C GLU A 286 23.53 -3.02 -1.37
N PHE A 287 24.76 -3.50 -1.23
CA PHE A 287 25.95 -2.64 -1.23
C PHE A 287 27.23 -3.39 -1.66
N PRO A 288 28.03 -2.87 -2.61
CA PRO A 288 27.70 -1.74 -3.49
C PRO A 288 26.44 -2.00 -4.32
N ILE A 289 25.79 -0.95 -4.80
CA ILE A 289 24.53 -1.06 -5.55
C ILE A 289 24.77 -1.87 -6.85
N ASN A 290 23.79 -2.69 -7.25
CA ASN A 290 23.82 -3.60 -8.41
C ASN A 290 24.84 -4.76 -8.35
N THR A 291 25.41 -5.07 -7.18
CA THR A 291 26.37 -6.18 -7.00
C THR A 291 25.78 -7.49 -6.48
N LYS A 292 24.51 -7.48 -6.05
CA LYS A 292 23.81 -8.57 -5.34
C LYS A 292 24.47 -9.00 -4.02
N PHE A 293 25.32 -8.16 -3.43
CA PHE A 293 25.82 -8.35 -2.07
C PHE A 293 24.92 -7.62 -1.07
N TYR A 294 24.31 -8.39 -0.16
CA TYR A 294 23.35 -7.87 0.81
C TYR A 294 23.96 -7.74 2.20
N TYR A 295 23.50 -6.73 2.92
CA TYR A 295 23.99 -6.35 4.25
C TYR A 295 22.80 -6.04 5.16
N ARG A 296 22.81 -6.60 6.36
CA ARG A 296 21.79 -6.38 7.40
C ARG A 296 22.32 -5.43 8.47
N LYS A 297 21.55 -4.41 8.84
CA LYS A 297 21.90 -3.50 9.91
C LYS A 297 21.76 -4.18 11.28
N ILE A 298 22.83 -4.21 12.07
CA ILE A 298 22.87 -4.91 13.36
C ILE A 298 22.67 -4.00 14.59
N ILE A 299 22.85 -2.68 14.42
CA ILE A 299 22.64 -1.70 15.49
C ILE A 299 21.32 -0.95 15.34
N ASP A 300 20.78 -0.50 16.47
CA ASP A 300 19.56 0.31 16.53
C ASP A 300 19.72 1.66 15.81
N TYR A 301 18.60 2.24 15.39
CA TYR A 301 18.59 3.54 14.73
C TYR A 301 19.14 4.62 15.67
N ASN A 302 20.00 5.47 15.11
CA ASN A 302 20.51 6.69 15.73
C ASN A 302 20.61 7.73 14.61
N PRO A 303 20.02 8.94 14.75
CA PRO A 303 20.10 9.97 13.72
C PRO A 303 21.55 10.33 13.36
N ALA A 304 22.49 10.22 14.31
CA ALA A 304 23.91 10.49 14.06
C ALA A 304 24.61 9.42 13.19
N HIS A 305 24.06 8.21 13.06
CA HIS A 305 24.66 7.12 12.29
C HIS A 305 24.26 7.18 10.80
N ARG A 306 24.59 8.30 10.15
CA ARG A 306 24.32 8.59 8.72
C ARG A 306 25.60 9.04 8.00
N GLY A 307 25.62 8.95 6.67
CA GLY A 307 26.77 9.33 5.86
C GLY A 307 27.79 8.21 5.61
N GLN A 308 28.80 8.52 4.80
CA GLN A 308 29.73 7.55 4.20
C GLN A 308 30.58 6.76 5.23
N ILE A 309 30.75 7.30 6.43
CA ILE A 309 31.48 6.64 7.54
C ILE A 309 30.73 5.46 8.16
N TYR A 310 29.43 5.32 7.89
CA TYR A 310 28.57 4.22 8.38
C TYR A 310 27.99 3.38 7.23
N ASN A 311 28.75 3.27 6.13
CA ASN A 311 28.40 2.42 5.00
C ASN A 311 28.40 0.92 5.38
N PRO A 312 27.88 0.02 4.53
CA PRO A 312 27.81 -1.40 4.85
C PRO A 312 29.14 -2.14 4.98
N ASP A 313 30.27 -1.57 4.52
CA ASP A 313 31.59 -2.09 4.86
C ASP A 313 31.93 -1.96 6.36
N HIS A 314 31.29 -1.03 7.08
CA HIS A 314 31.50 -0.81 8.51
C HIS A 314 30.88 -1.93 9.35
N ARG A 315 31.67 -2.98 9.63
CA ARG A 315 31.22 -4.24 10.24
C ARG A 315 30.61 -4.12 11.64
N ASP A 316 30.90 -3.06 12.40
CA ASP A 316 30.24 -2.80 13.70
C ASP A 316 28.79 -2.26 13.55
N VAL A 317 28.37 -1.92 12.33
CA VAL A 317 27.03 -1.39 12.00
C VAL A 317 26.25 -2.35 11.11
N TRP A 318 26.94 -3.10 10.24
CA TRP A 318 26.34 -3.97 9.22
C TRP A 318 27.03 -5.33 9.13
N GLU A 319 26.24 -6.41 9.09
CA GLU A 319 26.72 -7.77 8.82
C GLU A 319 26.36 -8.20 7.38
N PRO A 320 27.20 -9.00 6.70
CA PRO A 320 26.87 -9.51 5.38
C PRO A 320 25.83 -10.63 5.49
N ILE A 321 24.84 -10.64 4.60
CA ILE A 321 23.78 -11.66 4.53
C ILE A 321 23.68 -12.21 3.11
N LYS A 322 23.36 -13.50 2.95
CA LYS A 322 23.10 -14.09 1.64
C LYS A 322 21.66 -13.86 1.23
N LYS A 323 21.39 -13.81 -0.08
CA LYS A 323 20.03 -13.59 -0.59
C LYS A 323 19.03 -14.64 -0.09
N GLU A 324 19.46 -15.88 0.06
CA GLU A 324 18.61 -16.99 0.51
C GLU A 324 18.27 -16.93 2.01
N ASP A 325 19.04 -16.17 2.79
CA ASP A 325 18.84 -15.98 4.24
C ASP A 325 17.98 -14.73 4.55
N ILE A 326 17.73 -13.88 3.55
CA ILE A 326 16.83 -12.72 3.66
C ILE A 326 15.41 -13.24 3.90
N GLN A 327 14.81 -12.82 5.01
CA GLN A 327 13.41 -13.16 5.29
C GLN A 327 12.52 -12.25 4.44
N PRO A 328 11.52 -12.79 3.72
CA PRO A 328 10.60 -11.96 2.93
C PRO A 328 9.94 -10.94 3.85
N LEU A 329 9.72 -9.74 3.31
CA LEU A 329 9.27 -8.62 4.13
C LEU A 329 7.87 -8.93 4.67
N LYS A 330 7.76 -9.15 5.98
CA LYS A 330 6.49 -8.97 6.64
C LYS A 330 6.36 -7.50 6.89
N CYS A 331 5.43 -6.84 6.21
CA CYS A 331 5.12 -5.45 6.52
C CYS A 331 4.80 -5.32 8.01
N LYS A 332 5.78 -4.85 8.77
CA LYS A 332 5.53 -4.00 9.92
C LYS A 332 4.97 -2.70 9.35
N ILE A 333 3.73 -2.77 8.88
CA ILE A 333 2.85 -1.62 9.02
C ILE A 333 2.89 -1.38 10.53
N ILE A 334 3.58 -0.32 10.96
CA ILE A 334 3.12 0.38 12.14
C ILE A 334 1.78 0.91 11.67
N GLU A 335 0.78 0.07 11.91
CA GLU A 335 -0.60 0.42 11.72
C GLU A 335 -0.79 1.61 12.65
N ASP A 336 -0.92 2.82 12.11
CA ASP A 336 -1.77 3.82 12.77
C ASP A 336 -3.26 3.51 12.48
N THR A 337 -3.61 2.22 12.41
CA THR A 337 -4.65 1.61 13.23
C THR A 337 -4.17 1.47 14.72
N PRO A 338 -3.61 2.56 15.31
CA PRO A 338 -2.67 2.69 16.45
C PRO A 338 -1.76 1.52 16.91
N THR A 339 -1.68 0.45 16.12
CA THR A 339 -1.36 -0.94 16.47
C THR A 339 -2.00 -1.29 17.82
N ASP A 340 -3.21 -0.74 18.03
CA ASP A 340 -3.67 -0.05 19.24
C ASP A 340 -3.08 -0.75 20.48
N ASN A 341 -2.18 -0.14 21.26
CA ASN A 341 -1.54 -0.89 22.35
C ASN A 341 -2.59 -1.24 23.42
N SER A 342 -3.44 -0.28 23.76
CA SER A 342 -4.91 -0.39 23.84
C SER A 342 -5.61 -1.73 23.48
N SER A 343 -5.50 -2.27 22.25
CA SER A 343 -6.05 -3.57 21.75
C SER A 343 -5.63 -4.77 22.59
N LYS A 344 -4.44 -4.66 23.21
CA LYS A 344 -3.91 -5.59 24.22
C LYS A 344 -4.10 -5.05 25.65
N THR A 345 -4.12 -3.73 25.86
CA THR A 345 -4.38 -3.11 27.17
C THR A 345 -5.87 -3.07 27.53
N VAL A 346 -6.21 -2.40 28.62
CA VAL A 346 -7.58 -2.20 29.10
C VAL A 346 -8.39 -1.24 28.19
N ALA A 347 -7.76 -0.37 27.40
CA ALA A 347 -8.47 0.65 26.62
C ALA A 347 -9.46 0.08 25.59
N SER A 348 -9.11 -1.01 24.91
CA SER A 348 -9.99 -1.66 23.92
C SER A 348 -10.97 -2.68 24.53
N GLU A 349 -11.07 -2.79 25.85
CA GLU A 349 -11.94 -3.77 26.48
C GLU A 349 -13.41 -3.61 26.06
N TYR A 350 -13.84 -2.39 25.74
CA TYR A 350 -15.17 -2.14 25.18
C TYR A 350 -15.37 -2.81 23.80
N GLU A 351 -14.35 -2.81 22.94
CA GLU A 351 -14.41 -3.40 21.61
C GLU A 351 -14.36 -4.93 21.67
N ARG A 352 -13.54 -5.47 22.58
CA ARG A 352 -13.46 -6.92 22.85
C ARG A 352 -14.73 -7.46 23.51
N CYS A 353 -15.34 -6.66 24.39
CA CYS A 353 -16.40 -7.10 25.31
C CYS A 353 -17.63 -6.15 25.27
N PRO A 354 -18.23 -5.89 24.09
CA PRO A 354 -19.25 -4.85 23.93
C PRO A 354 -20.49 -5.10 24.79
N SER A 355 -20.97 -4.04 25.42
CA SER A 355 -22.18 -4.01 26.25
C SER A 355 -22.81 -2.62 26.20
N ASN A 356 -23.95 -2.42 26.87
CA ASN A 356 -24.62 -1.13 26.91
C ASN A 356 -23.70 -0.04 27.47
N VAL A 357 -23.70 1.14 26.83
CA VAL A 357 -23.05 2.35 27.34
C VAL A 357 -24.13 3.30 27.85
N LEU A 358 -24.11 3.58 29.16
CA LEU A 358 -25.03 4.48 29.83
C LEU A 358 -24.36 5.84 30.09
N GLU A 359 -25.14 6.91 30.06
CA GLU A 359 -24.68 8.24 30.52
C GLU A 359 -24.89 8.35 32.05
N TRP A 360 -23.91 8.91 32.76
CA TRP A 360 -23.88 8.93 34.24
C TRP A 360 -25.04 9.68 34.92
N ASP A 361 -25.84 10.49 34.22
CA ASP A 361 -26.98 11.20 34.81
C ASP A 361 -28.35 10.60 34.41
N SER A 362 -28.37 9.41 33.79
CA SER A 362 -29.57 8.82 33.18
C SER A 362 -30.58 8.17 34.14
N GLY A 363 -30.25 7.98 35.43
CA GLY A 363 -31.15 7.40 36.43
C GLY A 363 -31.36 5.88 36.32
N ASN A 364 -30.61 5.21 35.44
CA ASN A 364 -30.77 3.79 35.14
C ASN A 364 -30.19 2.88 36.22
N LYS A 365 -30.66 1.64 36.31
CA LYS A 365 -29.91 0.58 37.01
C LYS A 365 -28.67 0.21 36.21
N LEU A 366 -27.59 -0.13 36.90
CA LEU A 366 -26.33 -0.56 36.29
C LEU A 366 -26.11 -2.05 36.57
N TYR A 367 -25.95 -2.85 35.51
CA TYR A 367 -25.72 -4.28 35.59
C TYR A 367 -24.22 -4.65 35.47
N PRO A 368 -23.81 -5.81 36.01
CA PRO A 368 -22.45 -6.33 35.83
C PRO A 368 -22.04 -6.37 34.34
N GLY A 369 -20.86 -5.82 34.04
CA GLY A 369 -20.30 -5.77 32.69
C GLY A 369 -20.81 -4.65 31.77
N GLU A 370 -21.80 -3.84 32.18
CA GLU A 370 -22.21 -2.63 31.45
C GLU A 370 -21.19 -1.51 31.60
N TYR A 371 -21.20 -0.56 30.66
CA TYR A 371 -20.32 0.59 30.62
C TYR A 371 -21.07 1.87 30.99
N VAL A 372 -20.36 2.82 31.60
CA VAL A 372 -20.88 4.15 31.92
C VAL A 372 -19.86 5.22 31.55
N LYS A 373 -20.34 6.31 30.97
CA LYS A 373 -19.55 7.52 30.73
C LYS A 373 -19.70 8.49 31.89
N TYR A 374 -18.59 8.80 32.56
CA TYR A 374 -18.54 9.74 33.67
C TYR A 374 -17.37 10.71 33.46
N ASN A 375 -17.64 12.03 33.55
CA ASN A 375 -16.66 13.10 33.29
C ASN A 375 -15.87 12.94 31.97
N GLY A 376 -16.55 12.44 30.92
CA GLY A 376 -15.95 12.19 29.60
C GLY A 376 -15.06 10.94 29.52
N GLN A 377 -14.90 10.19 30.60
CA GLN A 377 -14.14 8.93 30.65
C GLN A 377 -15.10 7.73 30.68
N LEU A 378 -14.67 6.61 30.08
CA LEU A 378 -15.45 5.37 30.03
C LEU A 378 -15.03 4.44 31.17
N TYR A 379 -16.01 3.91 31.89
CA TYR A 379 -15.80 2.94 32.96
C TYR A 379 -16.71 1.73 32.75
N ARG A 380 -16.26 0.56 33.20
CA ARG A 380 -17.04 -0.68 33.21
C ARG A 380 -17.45 -1.03 34.62
N CYS A 381 -18.72 -1.39 34.81
CA CYS A 381 -19.24 -1.96 36.03
C CYS A 381 -18.69 -3.39 36.18
N ILE A 382 -17.96 -3.65 37.26
CA ILE A 382 -17.40 -4.98 37.58
C ILE A 382 -18.01 -5.60 38.85
N SER A 383 -19.05 -4.97 39.41
CA SER A 383 -19.84 -5.52 40.51
C SER A 383 -20.37 -6.90 40.15
N ASN A 384 -20.54 -7.78 41.15
CA ASN A 384 -21.21 -9.07 40.97
C ASN A 384 -22.75 -8.95 41.00
N GLU A 385 -23.27 -7.81 41.45
CA GLU A 385 -24.71 -7.54 41.66
C GLU A 385 -25.13 -6.21 40.99
N GLU A 386 -26.43 -6.03 40.73
CA GLU A 386 -26.95 -4.76 40.17
C GLU A 386 -26.69 -3.58 41.12
N ILE A 387 -26.10 -2.51 40.58
CA ILE A 387 -25.88 -1.26 41.32
C ILE A 387 -27.11 -0.37 41.12
N ASN A 388 -27.79 -0.04 42.22
CA ASN A 388 -28.84 0.97 42.21
C ASN A 388 -28.24 2.39 42.15
N TRP A 389 -29.00 3.33 41.60
CA TRP A 389 -28.54 4.69 41.32
C TRP A 389 -28.05 5.46 42.56
N GLY A 390 -28.73 5.28 43.71
CA GLY A 390 -28.34 5.92 44.96
C GLY A 390 -27.00 5.44 45.49
N HIS A 391 -26.65 4.18 45.26
CA HIS A 391 -25.34 3.62 45.58
C HIS A 391 -24.26 4.09 44.60
N ALA A 392 -24.57 4.15 43.30
CA ALA A 392 -23.66 4.66 42.27
C ALA A 392 -23.20 6.10 42.57
N HIS A 393 -24.12 7.00 42.95
CA HIS A 393 -23.77 8.38 43.34
C HIS A 393 -22.96 8.51 44.65
N GLN A 394 -22.96 7.50 45.52
CA GLN A 394 -22.13 7.50 46.74
C GLN A 394 -20.68 7.06 46.46
N LEU A 395 -20.47 6.22 45.44
CA LEU A 395 -19.18 5.71 45.02
C LEU A 395 -19.01 5.83 43.49
N PRO A 396 -18.96 7.06 42.95
CA PRO A 396 -18.80 7.28 41.51
C PRO A 396 -17.44 6.76 41.01
N PRO A 397 -17.34 6.39 39.72
CA PRO A 397 -16.10 5.90 39.12
C PRO A 397 -14.94 6.89 39.30
N GLY A 398 -13.71 6.37 39.45
CA GLY A 398 -12.51 7.20 39.59
C GLY A 398 -12.39 7.90 40.95
N THR A 399 -12.96 7.34 42.02
CA THR A 399 -12.85 7.91 43.38
C THR A 399 -12.34 6.90 44.41
N ILE A 400 -11.86 7.41 45.55
CA ILE A 400 -11.36 6.56 46.64
C ILE A 400 -12.47 5.62 47.17
N ASN A 401 -12.14 4.35 47.31
CA ASN A 401 -13.03 3.22 47.63
C ASN A 401 -13.97 2.75 46.49
N SER A 402 -13.97 3.42 45.33
CA SER A 402 -14.80 2.99 44.19
C SER A 402 -14.22 1.79 43.43
N GLN A 403 -12.96 1.38 43.71
CA GLN A 403 -12.23 0.35 42.96
C GLN A 403 -13.03 -0.95 42.79
N LYS A 404 -13.77 -1.38 43.81
CA LYS A 404 -14.50 -2.67 43.82
C LYS A 404 -15.63 -2.76 42.78
N TYR A 405 -16.12 -1.62 42.32
CA TYR A 405 -17.29 -1.50 41.44
C TYR A 405 -16.91 -1.11 40.01
N TRP A 406 -15.74 -0.50 39.81
CA TRP A 406 -15.37 0.14 38.55
C TRP A 406 -14.00 -0.27 38.04
N LYS A 407 -13.92 -0.45 36.73
CA LYS A 407 -12.67 -0.51 35.96
C LYS A 407 -12.69 0.59 34.91
N LYS A 408 -11.72 1.50 34.94
CA LYS A 408 -11.57 2.53 33.91
C LYS A 408 -11.09 1.91 32.62
N ILE A 409 -11.72 2.30 31.51
CA ILE A 409 -11.36 1.85 30.17
C ILE A 409 -10.37 2.86 29.60
N SER A 410 -9.08 2.59 29.82
CA SER A 410 -7.96 3.46 29.44
C SER A 410 -6.68 2.63 29.26
N GLU A 411 -5.70 3.17 28.53
CA GLU A 411 -4.37 2.59 28.40
C GLU A 411 -3.54 2.83 29.66
N ASP A 412 -3.66 4.02 30.25
CA ASP A 412 -2.93 4.44 31.44
C ASP A 412 -3.46 3.75 32.71
N PHE A 413 -2.55 3.44 33.63
CA PHE A 413 -2.87 2.92 34.95
C PHE A 413 -3.67 3.92 35.80
N ASP A 414 -4.67 3.41 36.53
CA ASP A 414 -5.60 4.18 37.35
C ASP A 414 -5.74 3.53 38.74
N GLU A 415 -5.24 4.21 39.78
CA GLU A 415 -5.26 3.74 41.18
C GLU A 415 -6.68 3.58 41.78
N TYR A 416 -7.70 4.07 41.07
CA TYR A 416 -9.12 3.99 41.43
C TYR A 416 -9.87 2.89 40.65
N SER A 417 -9.14 2.02 39.95
CA SER A 417 -9.67 0.88 39.18
C SER A 417 -9.26 -0.49 39.76
N THR A 418 -10.03 -1.53 39.41
CA THR A 418 -9.62 -2.94 39.59
C THR A 418 -9.16 -3.52 38.26
N TYR A 419 -8.15 -4.39 38.33
CA TYR A 419 -7.62 -5.11 37.18
C TYR A 419 -7.76 -6.64 37.35
N PHE A 420 -8.03 -7.33 36.24
CA PHE A 420 -8.13 -8.78 36.12
C PHE A 420 -6.82 -9.36 35.57
N LYS A 421 -6.51 -10.60 35.92
CA LYS A 421 -5.28 -11.26 35.47
C LYS A 421 -5.18 -11.27 33.94
N GLY A 422 -3.99 -10.94 33.45
CA GLY A 422 -3.72 -10.80 32.02
C GLY A 422 -4.00 -9.40 31.47
N ASP A 423 -4.72 -8.53 32.21
CA ASP A 423 -4.83 -7.10 31.88
C ASP A 423 -3.46 -6.49 31.70
N ILE A 424 -3.37 -5.58 30.73
CA ILE A 424 -2.19 -4.78 30.47
C ILE A 424 -2.55 -3.31 30.66
N VAL A 425 -1.64 -2.54 31.22
CA VAL A 425 -1.71 -1.08 31.37
C VAL A 425 -0.34 -0.45 31.14
N LYS A 426 -0.34 0.84 30.86
CA LYS A 426 0.85 1.70 30.79
C LYS A 426 1.06 2.42 32.11
N ASP A 427 2.27 2.37 32.63
CA ASP A 427 2.63 3.07 33.88
C ASP A 427 3.27 4.43 33.59
N THR A 428 3.44 5.26 34.62
CA THR A 428 3.99 6.62 34.52
C THR A 428 5.44 6.69 34.02
N ASP A 429 6.15 5.56 33.97
CA ASP A 429 7.48 5.45 33.35
C ASP A 429 7.43 5.21 31.83
N GLY A 430 6.22 5.17 31.25
CA GLY A 430 5.94 4.98 29.84
C GLY A 430 5.93 3.52 29.37
N LYS A 431 6.12 2.54 30.27
CA LYS A 431 6.21 1.12 29.90
C LYS A 431 4.93 0.35 30.19
N TYR A 432 4.80 -0.81 29.54
CA TYR A 432 3.64 -1.69 29.67
C TYR A 432 3.86 -2.81 30.69
N TYR A 433 2.82 -3.05 31.48
CA TYR A 433 2.83 -4.03 32.56
C TYR A 433 1.60 -4.94 32.49
N GLN A 434 1.82 -6.25 32.59
CA GLN A 434 0.76 -7.26 32.62
C GLN A 434 0.50 -7.76 34.05
N LEU A 435 -0.76 -7.84 34.45
CA LEU A 435 -1.16 -8.34 35.78
C LEU A 435 -1.02 -9.87 35.87
N LEU A 436 -0.21 -10.35 36.82
CA LEU A 436 0.05 -11.79 37.02
C LEU A 436 -0.95 -12.46 37.97
N THR A 437 -1.45 -11.73 38.97
CA THR A 437 -2.33 -12.26 40.03
C THR A 437 -3.79 -12.20 39.62
N GLU A 438 -4.62 -13.14 40.10
CA GLU A 438 -6.07 -13.03 39.96
C GLU A 438 -6.57 -11.74 40.68
N ASN A 439 -7.44 -11.00 39.98
CA ASN A 439 -8.33 -9.93 40.44
C ASN A 439 -7.77 -9.04 41.56
N THR A 440 -7.06 -7.96 41.19
CA THR A 440 -6.33 -7.11 42.14
C THR A 440 -6.80 -5.65 42.11
N THR A 441 -6.94 -5.06 43.30
CA THR A 441 -7.04 -3.61 43.52
C THR A 441 -5.67 -3.09 43.95
N THR A 442 -4.89 -2.55 43.01
CA THR A 442 -3.58 -1.95 43.32
C THR A 442 -3.71 -0.45 43.47
N THR A 443 -3.44 0.07 44.67
CA THR A 443 -3.23 1.51 44.92
C THR A 443 -1.76 1.93 44.69
N HIS A 444 -1.00 1.09 43.99
CA HIS A 444 0.44 1.27 43.79
C HIS A 444 0.76 1.01 42.32
N HIS A 445 1.56 1.90 41.74
CA HIS A 445 2.00 1.85 40.35
C HIS A 445 2.65 0.50 39.98
N PRO A 446 2.36 -0.08 38.80
CA PRO A 446 2.91 -1.36 38.34
C PRO A 446 4.43 -1.51 38.49
N SER A 447 5.19 -0.46 38.15
CA SER A 447 6.65 -0.39 38.27
C SER A 447 7.18 -0.62 39.70
N LEU A 448 6.37 -0.35 40.72
CA LEU A 448 6.73 -0.48 42.14
C LEU A 448 6.41 -1.86 42.72
N VAL A 449 5.64 -2.71 42.03
CA VAL A 449 5.13 -3.99 42.56
C VAL A 449 5.39 -5.16 41.59
N PRO A 450 6.67 -5.52 41.33
CA PRO A 450 7.05 -6.55 40.35
C PRO A 450 6.62 -7.99 40.72
N ALA A 451 6.14 -8.21 41.95
CA ALA A 451 5.53 -9.48 42.37
C ALA A 451 4.06 -9.64 41.89
N VAL A 452 3.43 -8.54 41.46
CA VAL A 452 2.04 -8.47 41.00
C VAL A 452 1.98 -8.16 39.51
N TRP A 453 2.84 -7.26 39.04
CA TRP A 453 2.90 -6.80 37.66
C TRP A 453 4.21 -7.23 36.97
N LYS A 454 4.10 -7.78 35.76
CA LYS A 454 5.25 -8.13 34.91
C LYS A 454 5.48 -7.04 33.88
N LEU A 455 6.67 -6.46 33.86
CA LEU A 455 7.13 -5.63 32.72
C LEU A 455 7.14 -6.48 31.45
N ILE A 456 6.50 -5.99 30.39
CA ILE A 456 6.41 -6.67 29.09
C ILE A 456 6.88 -5.77 27.96
N ASP A 457 7.36 -6.39 26.89
CA ASP A 457 7.43 -5.78 25.57
C ASP A 457 6.06 -5.96 24.92
N ILE A 458 5.34 -4.86 24.66
CA ILE A 458 3.97 -4.92 24.15
C ILE A 458 3.91 -5.43 22.70
N ASP A 459 5.03 -5.33 21.97
CA ASP A 459 5.17 -5.80 20.59
C ASP A 459 5.41 -7.33 20.52
N ASP A 460 5.63 -8.00 21.65
CA ASP A 460 5.82 -9.46 21.71
C ASP A 460 4.53 -10.19 21.27
N VAL A 461 4.66 -10.94 20.18
CA VAL A 461 3.59 -11.73 19.55
C VAL A 461 3.13 -12.93 20.39
N SER A 462 3.89 -13.31 21.43
CA SER A 462 3.48 -14.34 22.39
C SER A 462 2.48 -13.83 23.44
N ILE A 463 2.29 -12.51 23.53
CA ILE A 463 1.34 -11.89 24.46
C ILE A 463 -0.08 -11.95 23.87
N THR A 464 -0.87 -12.85 24.43
CA THR A 464 -2.30 -13.01 24.14
C THR A 464 -3.11 -11.84 24.70
N THR A 465 -4.17 -11.43 23.99
CA THR A 465 -5.13 -10.41 24.45
C THR A 465 -5.87 -10.86 25.73
N PRO A 466 -6.24 -9.93 26.64
CA PRO A 466 -6.99 -10.25 27.84
C PRO A 466 -8.39 -10.81 27.54
N SER A 467 -8.80 -11.85 28.26
CA SER A 467 -10.13 -12.46 28.14
C SER A 467 -11.23 -11.58 28.75
N CYS A 468 -12.41 -11.52 28.13
CA CYS A 468 -13.58 -10.84 28.68
C CYS A 468 -14.10 -11.48 29.98
N ARG A 469 -13.64 -10.99 31.14
CA ARG A 469 -14.33 -11.22 32.43
C ARG A 469 -15.35 -10.11 32.68
N THR A 470 -16.54 -10.47 33.13
CA THR A 470 -17.66 -9.54 33.41
C THR A 470 -17.87 -9.27 34.89
N SER A 471 -17.22 -10.03 35.78
CA SER A 471 -17.40 -9.97 37.24
C SER A 471 -16.12 -10.44 37.97
N TRP A 472 -16.14 -10.42 39.31
CA TRP A 472 -15.04 -10.96 40.14
C TRP A 472 -14.97 -12.50 40.18
N LEU A 473 -15.94 -13.20 39.59
CA LEU A 473 -16.04 -14.67 39.53
C LEU A 473 -15.93 -15.18 38.08
#